data_AF-A0A927VNA0-F1
#
_entry.id   AF-A0A927VNA0-F1
#
_cell.length_a   1.000
_cell.length_b   1.000
_cell.length_c   1.000
_cell.angle_alpha   90.00
_cell.angle_beta   90.00
_cell.angle_gamma   90.00
#
_symmetry.space_group_name_H-M   'P 1'
#
loop_
_entity.id
_entity.type
_entity.pdbx_description
1 polymer ?
#
loop_
_entity_poly.entity_id
_entity_poly.type
_entity_poly.pdbx_seq_one_letter_code
_entity_poly.pdbx_strand_id
1 'polypeptide(L)'
;MKKKILRAVPILLALLVLLLSFSGCKRKPDPTTAQTTEPISVTTVTEATVQLETDTETEIETETETAAAEPDGVSVTIDGTYTSKEEVAAYIHEFRCLPSNFITKSEAQALGWDSSKGNLWSVAEGKSIGGDRFGNYEGYLPKAKGRVYYECDIGYDGGRRGPERIVFSNDGLIYYTEDHYNTFELLYGEE
;
A
#
# COMPACT_ATOMS: atom_id res chain seq x y z
N MET A 1 -60.95 20.57 11.67
CA MET A 1 -61.60 19.35 11.14
C MET A 1 -60.53 18.24 11.04
N LYS A 2 -60.83 17.13 11.74
CA LYS A 2 -60.24 15.77 11.80
C LYS A 2 -58.83 15.52 11.18
N LYS A 3 -57.84 15.31 12.07
CA LYS A 3 -56.52 14.69 11.82
C LYS A 3 -56.71 13.19 11.49
N LYS A 4 -56.06 12.67 10.45
CA LYS A 4 -56.06 11.23 10.13
C LYS A 4 -54.85 10.56 10.79
N ILE A 5 -55.14 9.60 11.66
CA ILE A 5 -54.18 8.80 12.43
C ILE A 5 -53.93 7.48 11.67
N LEU A 6 -52.64 7.24 11.39
CA LEU A 6 -51.88 5.98 11.47
C LEU A 6 -52.61 4.63 11.37
N ARG A 7 -52.17 3.79 10.41
CA ARG A 7 -52.02 2.34 10.60
C ARG A 7 -50.76 1.84 9.89
N ALA A 8 -49.67 1.74 10.65
CA ALA A 8 -48.56 0.86 10.32
C ALA A 8 -48.96 -0.57 10.74
N VAL A 9 -48.84 -1.53 9.83
CA VAL A 9 -48.99 -2.97 10.12
C VAL A 9 -47.59 -3.58 10.00
N PRO A 10 -47.03 -4.18 11.06
CA PRO A 10 -45.67 -4.69 11.05
C PRO A 10 -45.61 -6.04 10.33
N ILE A 11 -44.94 -6.09 9.19
CA ILE A 11 -44.48 -7.33 8.53
C ILE A 11 -43.23 -7.80 9.28
N LEU A 12 -43.40 -8.08 10.57
CA LEU A 12 -42.36 -8.51 11.50
C LEU A 12 -42.91 -9.67 12.34
N LEU A 13 -43.30 -10.77 11.70
CA LEU A 13 -43.48 -12.06 12.39
C LEU A 13 -43.58 -13.27 11.44
N ALA A 14 -42.77 -13.33 10.37
CA ALA A 14 -42.72 -14.52 9.49
C ALA A 14 -41.32 -14.88 8.95
N LEU A 15 -40.26 -14.22 9.43
CA LEU A 15 -38.85 -14.52 9.07
C LEU A 15 -37.98 -14.69 10.32
N LEU A 16 -38.57 -15.22 11.40
CA LEU A 16 -37.90 -15.62 12.64
C LEU A 16 -38.03 -17.15 12.88
N VAL A 17 -38.04 -17.96 11.81
CA VAL A 17 -38.03 -19.43 11.88
C VAL A 17 -37.17 -20.02 10.75
N LEU A 18 -35.96 -19.48 10.54
CA LEU A 18 -34.94 -20.13 9.71
C LEU A 18 -33.54 -19.99 10.33
N LEU A 19 -33.45 -20.32 11.61
CA LEU A 19 -32.21 -20.75 12.26
C LEU A 19 -32.51 -22.05 12.99
N LEU A 20 -31.63 -23.03 12.78
CA LEU A 20 -31.37 -24.27 13.54
C LEU A 20 -31.38 -25.51 12.65
N SER A 21 -30.26 -25.75 11.96
CA SER A 21 -29.66 -27.09 11.76
C SER A 21 -28.34 -26.96 11.01
N PHE A 22 -27.21 -26.96 11.73
CA PHE A 22 -25.97 -27.67 11.36
C PHE A 22 -25.04 -27.64 12.58
N SER A 23 -25.12 -28.70 13.39
CA SER A 23 -24.11 -29.06 14.38
C SER A 23 -23.21 -30.16 13.82
N GLY A 24 -21.90 -30.04 14.07
CA GLY A 24 -20.90 -31.13 13.99
C GLY A 24 -20.15 -31.18 12.66
N CYS A 25 -18.83 -31.31 12.58
CA CYS A 25 -17.88 -31.87 13.54
C CYS A 25 -16.53 -31.15 13.53
N LYS A 26 -15.95 -31.04 14.73
CA LYS A 26 -14.54 -30.72 15.00
C LYS A 26 -13.63 -31.80 14.40
N ARG A 27 -12.49 -31.41 13.82
CA ARG A 27 -11.28 -32.25 13.81
C ARG A 27 -10.14 -31.46 14.46
N LYS A 28 -9.54 -32.07 15.48
CA LYS A 28 -8.32 -31.65 16.16
C LYS A 28 -7.10 -32.02 15.30
N PRO A 29 -5.93 -31.39 15.56
CA PRO A 29 -4.69 -31.67 14.86
C PRO A 29 -4.11 -33.01 15.34
N ASP A 30 -3.45 -33.73 14.43
CA ASP A 30 -2.73 -34.96 14.76
C ASP A 30 -1.22 -34.65 14.86
N PRO A 31 -0.59 -34.92 16.01
CA PRO A 31 0.86 -34.95 16.15
C PRO A 31 1.38 -36.40 16.04
N THR A 32 2.58 -36.54 15.47
CA THR A 32 3.53 -37.63 15.77
C THR A 32 3.14 -39.05 15.34
N THR A 33 3.88 -39.61 14.38
CA THR A 33 4.47 -40.95 14.54
C THR A 33 5.77 -41.04 13.74
N ALA A 34 6.80 -41.47 14.46
CA ALA A 34 8.18 -41.63 14.04
C ALA A 34 8.44 -43.04 13.44
N GLN A 35 9.70 -43.23 13.00
CA GLN A 35 10.40 -44.51 12.78
C GLN A 35 10.06 -45.22 11.45
N THR A 36 10.99 -45.81 10.69
CA THR A 36 12.34 -46.29 11.00
C THR A 36 13.16 -46.52 9.72
N THR A 37 14.47 -46.31 9.90
CA THR A 37 15.68 -46.85 9.24
C THR A 37 15.56 -47.99 8.23
N GLU A 38 16.40 -47.94 7.18
CA GLU A 38 17.53 -48.86 6.93
C GLU A 38 18.51 -48.23 5.89
N PRO A 39 19.80 -48.61 5.89
CA PRO A 39 20.90 -47.87 5.27
C PRO A 39 21.37 -48.47 3.94
N ILE A 40 21.96 -47.66 3.05
CA ILE A 40 22.82 -48.17 1.97
C ILE A 40 24.10 -47.33 1.86
N SER A 41 25.19 -48.06 2.05
CA SER A 41 26.60 -47.70 1.94
C SER A 41 27.01 -47.41 0.49
N VAL A 42 28.07 -46.61 0.28
CA VAL A 42 29.25 -46.92 -0.58
C VAL A 42 30.16 -45.68 -0.73
N THR A 43 31.31 -45.78 -0.06
CA THR A 43 32.70 -45.63 -0.53
C THR A 43 33.16 -44.37 -1.29
N THR A 44 33.92 -43.54 -0.55
CA THR A 44 35.20 -42.84 -0.84
C THR A 44 35.78 -42.83 -2.25
N VAL A 45 36.21 -41.64 -2.72
CA VAL A 45 37.55 -41.43 -3.30
C VAL A 45 38.04 -39.98 -3.11
N THR A 46 39.23 -39.87 -2.50
CA THR A 46 40.35 -38.93 -2.75
C THR A 46 40.23 -37.40 -2.65
N GLU A 47 40.98 -36.94 -1.65
CA GLU A 47 41.83 -35.74 -1.53
C GLU A 47 42.55 -35.27 -2.81
N ALA A 48 42.51 -33.95 -3.06
CA ALA A 48 43.55 -33.23 -3.79
C ALA A 48 43.57 -31.75 -3.36
N THR A 49 44.64 -31.40 -2.67
CA THR A 49 45.06 -30.08 -2.21
C THR A 49 45.45 -29.19 -3.40
N VAL A 50 44.91 -27.97 -3.49
CA VAL A 50 45.56 -26.86 -4.20
C VAL A 50 45.28 -25.56 -3.42
N GLN A 51 46.34 -25.03 -2.82
CA GLN A 51 46.41 -23.65 -2.35
C GLN A 51 46.55 -22.73 -3.55
N LEU A 52 45.79 -21.64 -3.59
CA LEU A 52 46.14 -20.47 -4.38
C LEU A 52 45.75 -19.23 -3.60
N GLU A 53 46.77 -18.54 -3.12
CA GLU A 53 46.71 -17.20 -2.56
C GLU A 53 46.34 -16.23 -3.69
N THR A 54 45.45 -15.27 -3.40
CA THR A 54 45.33 -14.07 -4.22
C THR A 54 44.80 -12.95 -3.34
N ASP A 55 45.61 -11.90 -3.26
CA ASP A 55 45.46 -10.74 -2.40
C ASP A 55 44.10 -10.07 -2.55
N THR A 56 43.41 -9.90 -1.41
CA THR A 56 42.18 -9.08 -1.32
C THR A 56 42.59 -7.71 -0.78
N GLU A 57 42.73 -6.75 -1.68
CA GLU A 57 42.84 -5.34 -1.36
C GLU A 57 41.51 -4.89 -0.77
N THR A 58 41.53 -4.56 0.52
CA THR A 58 40.39 -4.06 1.28
C THR A 58 40.29 -2.57 1.06
N GLU A 59 39.46 -2.15 0.10
CA GLU A 59 38.98 -0.77 0.03
C GLU A 59 37.93 -0.58 1.13
N ILE A 60 38.31 0.19 2.14
CA ILE A 60 37.42 0.72 3.17
C ILE A 60 36.69 1.89 2.52
N GLU A 61 35.57 1.60 1.86
CA GLU A 61 34.63 2.66 1.49
C GLU A 61 33.93 3.15 2.74
N THR A 62 34.11 4.44 2.95
CA THR A 62 33.56 5.21 4.06
C THR A 62 32.05 5.27 3.89
N GLU A 63 31.31 4.57 4.75
CA GLU A 63 29.87 4.71 4.88
C GLU A 63 29.53 6.18 5.10
N THR A 64 29.01 6.81 4.04
CA THR A 64 28.52 8.17 4.07
C THR A 64 27.09 8.08 4.57
N GLU A 65 26.91 8.42 5.84
CA GLU A 65 25.64 8.62 6.52
C GLU A 65 24.71 9.46 5.62
N THR A 66 23.72 8.78 5.03
CA THR A 66 22.68 9.42 4.20
C THR A 66 21.72 10.14 5.13
N ALA A 67 22.05 11.38 5.47
CA ALA A 67 21.11 12.33 6.01
C ALA A 67 20.06 12.62 4.92
N ALA A 68 18.81 12.26 5.18
CA ALA A 68 17.67 12.58 4.34
C ALA A 68 17.65 14.09 4.09
N ALA A 69 17.94 14.48 2.85
CA ALA A 69 17.83 15.86 2.42
C ALA A 69 16.34 16.15 2.23
N GLU A 70 15.72 16.75 3.24
CA GLU A 70 14.42 17.39 3.13
C GLU A 70 14.44 18.31 1.88
N PRO A 71 13.43 18.26 0.99
CA PRO A 71 13.41 19.09 -0.22
C PRO A 71 13.09 20.55 0.15
N ASP A 72 14.06 21.23 0.75
CA ASP A 72 14.02 22.62 1.16
C ASP A 72 14.00 23.52 -0.08
N GLY A 73 12.81 24.03 -0.43
CA GLY A 73 12.67 25.05 -1.47
C GLY A 73 11.29 25.13 -2.15
N VAL A 74 10.42 24.14 -1.94
CA VAL A 74 9.10 24.11 -2.59
C VAL A 74 8.06 24.81 -1.71
N SER A 75 7.52 25.93 -2.20
CA SER A 75 6.44 26.66 -1.51
C SER A 75 5.07 26.26 -2.05
N VAL A 76 4.18 25.80 -1.16
CA VAL A 76 2.81 25.39 -1.50
C VAL A 76 1.78 26.20 -0.70
N THR A 77 0.58 26.38 -1.26
CA THR A 77 -0.56 27.01 -0.58
C THR A 77 -1.72 26.04 -0.44
N ILE A 78 -2.54 26.20 0.60
CA ILE A 78 -3.68 25.30 0.91
C ILE A 78 -4.76 25.27 -0.19
N ASP A 79 -4.86 26.33 -1.00
CA ASP A 79 -5.77 26.45 -2.13
C ASP A 79 -5.12 26.07 -3.47
N GLY A 80 -3.84 25.70 -3.45
CA GLY A 80 -3.10 25.27 -4.63
C GLY A 80 -3.52 23.88 -5.13
N THR A 81 -3.27 23.64 -6.41
CA THR A 81 -3.43 22.34 -7.06
C THR A 81 -2.09 21.91 -7.63
N TYR A 82 -1.67 20.70 -7.28
CA TYR A 82 -0.33 20.20 -7.56
C TYR A 82 -0.39 18.79 -8.12
N THR A 83 0.57 18.44 -8.98
CA THR A 83 0.68 17.10 -9.58
C THR A 83 2.10 16.56 -9.60
N SER A 84 3.12 17.40 -9.41
CA SER A 84 4.52 16.97 -9.36
C SER A 84 4.86 16.22 -8.07
N LYS A 85 5.89 15.38 -8.11
CA LYS A 85 6.41 14.64 -6.94
C LYS A 85 6.70 15.62 -5.80
N GLU A 86 7.47 16.66 -6.07
CA GLU A 86 8.00 17.58 -5.07
C GLU A 86 6.89 18.43 -4.43
N GLU A 87 5.98 19.00 -5.23
CA GLU A 87 4.91 19.86 -4.70
C GLU A 87 3.83 19.06 -3.96
N VAL A 88 3.46 17.86 -4.45
CA VAL A 88 2.47 17.03 -3.76
C VAL A 88 3.04 16.50 -2.44
N ALA A 89 4.32 16.11 -2.40
CA ALA A 89 4.98 15.69 -1.17
C ALA A 89 5.03 16.85 -0.15
N ALA A 90 5.48 18.03 -0.58
CA ALA A 90 5.53 19.23 0.27
C ALA A 90 4.14 19.61 0.80
N TYR A 91 3.10 19.51 -0.04
CA TYR A 91 1.72 19.79 0.37
C TYR A 91 1.22 18.80 1.44
N ILE A 92 1.45 17.50 1.25
CA ILE A 92 1.04 16.48 2.23
C ILE A 92 1.78 16.69 3.55
N HIS A 93 3.08 17.02 3.49
CA HIS A 93 3.89 17.28 4.67
C HIS A 93 3.34 18.47 5.49
N GLU A 94 3.08 19.59 4.83
CA GLU A 94 2.62 20.84 5.44
C GLU A 94 1.17 20.74 5.94
N PHE A 95 0.24 20.28 5.10
CA PHE A 95 -1.20 20.35 5.37
C PHE A 95 -1.82 19.05 5.85
N ARG A 96 -1.07 17.93 5.85
CA ARG A 96 -1.53 16.60 6.28
C ARG A 96 -2.77 16.10 5.54
N CYS A 97 -2.96 16.56 4.30
CA CYS A 97 -4.05 16.16 3.41
C CYS A 97 -3.59 16.23 1.94
N LEU A 98 -4.41 15.75 1.03
CA LEU A 98 -4.16 15.87 -0.41
C LEU A 98 -4.65 17.22 -0.96
N PRO A 99 -3.99 17.76 -2.00
CA PRO A 99 -4.53 18.87 -2.78
C PRO A 99 -5.94 18.57 -3.31
N SER A 100 -6.75 19.61 -3.50
CA SER A 100 -8.17 19.47 -3.88
C SER A 100 -8.41 18.88 -5.28
N ASN A 101 -7.36 18.74 -6.11
CA ASN A 101 -7.40 18.05 -7.39
C ASN A 101 -7.32 16.51 -7.29
N PHE A 102 -7.20 15.95 -6.09
CA PHE A 102 -7.29 14.50 -5.89
C PHE A 102 -8.71 14.05 -5.55
N ILE A 103 -9.11 12.91 -6.10
CA ILE A 103 -10.33 12.18 -5.72
C ILE A 103 -10.00 10.69 -5.56
N THR A 104 -10.68 10.01 -4.65
CA THR A 104 -10.51 8.57 -4.46
C THR A 104 -10.98 7.78 -5.68
N LYS A 105 -10.54 6.52 -5.79
CA LYS A 105 -11.05 5.59 -6.83
C LYS A 105 -12.57 5.50 -6.79
N SER A 106 -13.17 5.46 -5.59
CA SER A 106 -14.61 5.32 -5.43
C SER A 106 -15.39 6.56 -5.89
N GLU A 107 -14.89 7.76 -5.59
CA GLU A 107 -15.48 9.02 -6.07
C GLU A 107 -15.38 9.13 -7.59
N ALA A 108 -14.22 8.79 -8.16
CA ALA A 108 -14.03 8.75 -9.60
C ALA A 108 -14.98 7.74 -10.28
N GLN A 109 -15.11 6.54 -9.73
CA GLN A 109 -16.03 5.51 -10.24
C GLN A 109 -17.49 5.98 -10.19
N ALA A 110 -17.90 6.69 -9.14
CA ALA A 110 -19.23 7.28 -9.02
C ALA A 110 -19.52 8.33 -10.11
N LEU A 111 -18.49 8.99 -10.64
CA LEU A 111 -18.58 9.90 -11.78
C LEU A 111 -18.56 9.19 -13.15
N GLY A 112 -18.35 7.87 -13.18
CA GLY A 112 -18.28 7.07 -14.41
C GLY A 112 -16.86 6.77 -14.90
N TRP A 113 -15.87 6.91 -14.04
CA TRP A 113 -14.50 6.52 -14.36
C TRP A 113 -14.40 5.00 -14.54
N ASP A 114 -13.77 4.60 -15.63
CA ASP A 114 -13.42 3.24 -15.99
C ASP A 114 -11.91 3.21 -16.31
N SER A 115 -11.14 2.60 -15.42
CA SER A 115 -9.68 2.55 -15.52
C SER A 115 -9.20 1.87 -16.81
N SER A 116 -9.98 0.93 -17.36
CA SER A 116 -9.63 0.25 -18.61
C SER A 116 -9.71 1.18 -19.82
N LYS A 117 -10.59 2.19 -19.76
CA LYS A 117 -10.80 3.19 -20.80
C LYS A 117 -9.88 4.41 -20.67
N GLY A 118 -9.28 4.64 -19.49
CA GLY A 118 -8.45 5.82 -19.25
C GLY A 118 -9.25 7.12 -19.36
N ASN A 119 -10.52 7.13 -18.95
CA ASN A 119 -11.46 8.23 -19.18
C ASN A 119 -11.60 9.19 -17.98
N LEU A 120 -10.62 9.26 -17.07
CA LEU A 120 -10.79 10.03 -15.82
C LEU A 120 -11.11 11.50 -16.11
N TRP A 121 -10.31 12.17 -16.95
CA TRP A 121 -10.57 13.57 -17.30
C TRP A 121 -11.82 13.79 -18.16
N SER A 122 -12.39 12.73 -18.75
CA SER A 122 -13.70 12.84 -19.41
C SER A 122 -14.86 12.95 -18.41
N VAL A 123 -14.68 12.47 -17.19
CA VAL A 123 -15.72 12.48 -16.13
C VAL A 123 -15.38 13.40 -14.95
N ALA A 124 -14.09 13.75 -14.80
CA ALA A 124 -13.54 14.55 -13.72
C ALA A 124 -12.29 15.29 -14.24
N GLU A 125 -12.52 16.36 -15.01
CA GLU A 125 -11.45 17.15 -15.64
C GLU A 125 -10.46 17.70 -14.60
N GLY A 126 -9.17 17.57 -14.89
CA GLY A 126 -8.08 18.06 -14.03
C GLY A 126 -7.91 17.30 -12.71
N LYS A 127 -8.60 16.17 -12.51
CA LYS A 127 -8.47 15.35 -11.31
C LYS A 127 -7.43 14.24 -11.46
N SER A 128 -6.83 13.87 -10.33
CA SER A 128 -5.95 12.71 -10.16
C SER A 128 -6.54 11.73 -9.15
N ILE A 129 -6.16 10.45 -9.22
CA ILE A 129 -6.58 9.46 -8.22
C ILE A 129 -5.71 9.56 -6.97
N GLY A 130 -6.32 9.62 -5.79
CA GLY A 130 -5.58 9.57 -4.53
C GLY A 130 -6.45 9.56 -3.28
N GLY A 131 -5.84 9.15 -2.17
CA GLY A 131 -6.48 9.10 -0.84
C GLY A 131 -6.99 7.72 -0.46
N ASP A 132 -6.88 6.73 -1.35
CA ASP A 132 -7.19 5.34 -1.03
C ASP A 132 -6.11 4.72 -0.12
N ARG A 133 -6.51 3.74 0.69
CA ARG A 133 -5.59 3.02 1.60
C ARG A 133 -4.56 2.20 0.80
N PHE A 134 -3.28 2.40 1.10
CA PHE A 134 -2.20 1.55 0.62
C PHE A 134 -1.99 0.36 1.56
N GLY A 135 -1.99 -0.85 1.00
CA GLY A 135 -2.00 -2.10 1.79
C GLY A 135 -0.67 -2.42 2.48
N ASN A 136 0.46 -2.05 1.86
CA ASN A 136 1.81 -2.47 2.26
C ASN A 136 1.89 -4.00 2.51
N TYR A 137 1.38 -4.79 1.55
CA TYR A 137 1.28 -6.25 1.68
C TYR A 137 2.65 -6.93 1.57
N GLU A 138 3.51 -6.37 0.73
CA GLU A 138 4.88 -6.77 0.48
C GLU A 138 5.80 -6.38 1.65
N GLY A 139 5.41 -5.37 2.43
CA GLY A 139 6.12 -4.96 3.63
C GLY A 139 7.37 -4.11 3.39
N TYR A 140 7.46 -3.43 2.24
CA TYR A 140 8.59 -2.56 1.91
C TYR A 140 8.66 -1.29 2.78
N LEU A 141 7.52 -0.83 3.32
CA LEU A 141 7.47 0.35 4.18
C LEU A 141 7.40 -0.03 5.67
N PRO A 142 8.01 0.78 6.57
CA PRO A 142 8.11 0.45 7.99
C PRO A 142 6.73 0.37 8.68
N LYS A 143 6.54 -0.65 9.49
CA LYS A 143 5.28 -0.89 10.22
C LYS A 143 5.40 -0.40 11.66
N ALA A 144 4.42 0.37 12.10
CA ALA A 144 4.27 0.77 13.50
C ALA A 144 2.83 0.58 13.96
N LYS A 145 2.61 0.46 15.27
CA LYS A 145 1.27 0.30 15.84
C LYS A 145 0.42 1.53 15.52
N GLY A 146 -0.69 1.32 14.81
CA GLY A 146 -1.59 2.40 14.41
C GLY A 146 -1.17 3.16 13.15
N ARG A 147 -0.05 2.79 12.53
CA ARG A 147 0.37 3.34 11.23
C ARG A 147 -0.52 2.80 10.12
N VAL A 148 -1.02 3.70 9.30
CA VAL A 148 -1.82 3.44 8.11
C VAL A 148 -1.24 4.26 6.97
N TYR A 149 -1.08 3.63 5.82
CA TYR A 149 -0.61 4.27 4.61
C TYR A 149 -1.77 4.53 3.64
N TYR A 150 -1.62 5.60 2.86
CA TYR A 150 -2.48 6.02 1.77
C TYR A 150 -1.62 6.26 0.53
N GLU A 151 -2.24 6.28 -0.64
CA GLU A 151 -1.54 6.49 -1.91
C GLU A 151 -2.21 7.58 -2.77
N CYS A 152 -1.42 8.24 -3.63
CA CYS A 152 -1.92 9.11 -4.69
C CYS A 152 -1.06 9.05 -5.96
N ASP A 153 -1.67 9.33 -7.10
CA ASP A 153 -1.02 9.44 -8.41
C ASP A 153 -0.15 10.69 -8.50
N ILE A 154 1.00 10.56 -9.17
CA ILE A 154 1.89 11.68 -9.48
C ILE A 154 1.98 11.85 -11.00
N GLY A 155 2.12 13.10 -11.44
CA GLY A 155 2.34 13.45 -12.85
C GLY A 155 1.17 13.17 -13.80
N TYR A 156 -0.04 12.87 -13.30
CA TYR A 156 -1.16 12.50 -14.16
C TYR A 156 -1.63 13.67 -15.06
N ASP A 157 -1.66 13.43 -16.37
CA ASP A 157 -1.98 14.40 -17.42
C ASP A 157 -3.13 13.94 -18.35
N GLY A 158 -3.89 12.92 -17.92
CA GLY A 158 -5.00 12.35 -18.67
C GLY A 158 -4.74 10.94 -19.20
N GLY A 159 -5.78 10.29 -19.74
CA GLY A 159 -5.66 8.93 -20.28
C GLY A 159 -5.49 7.85 -19.20
N ARG A 160 -4.59 6.89 -19.44
CA ARG A 160 -4.31 5.79 -18.50
C ARG A 160 -3.36 6.27 -17.41
N ARG A 161 -3.59 5.83 -16.16
CA ARG A 161 -2.71 6.15 -15.02
C ARG A 161 -1.29 5.63 -15.27
N GLY A 162 -0.29 6.43 -14.92
CA GLY A 162 1.12 6.08 -14.96
C GLY A 162 1.54 5.16 -13.79
N PRO A 163 2.85 4.86 -13.66
CA PRO A 163 3.38 4.03 -12.57
C PRO A 163 3.63 4.81 -11.28
N GLU A 164 3.87 6.13 -11.37
CA GLU A 164 4.37 6.97 -10.28
C GLU A 164 3.34 7.23 -9.18
N ARG A 165 3.76 7.18 -7.91
CA ARG A 165 2.92 7.42 -6.74
C ARG A 165 3.67 8.08 -5.60
N ILE A 166 2.94 8.83 -4.78
CA ILE A 166 3.31 9.06 -3.38
C ILE A 166 2.54 8.07 -2.50
N VAL A 167 3.23 7.51 -1.51
CA VAL A 167 2.65 6.73 -0.41
C VAL A 167 2.96 7.45 0.90
N PHE A 168 1.92 7.89 1.61
CA PHE A 168 2.06 8.69 2.82
C PHE A 168 1.34 8.06 4.00
N SER A 169 1.93 8.17 5.19
CA SER A 169 1.34 7.63 6.41
C SER A 169 0.55 8.67 7.18
N ASN A 170 -0.35 8.20 8.05
CA ASN A 170 -1.07 9.05 9.00
C ASN A 170 -0.17 9.70 10.06
N ASP A 171 1.05 9.21 10.25
CA ASP A 171 2.02 9.71 11.23
C ASP A 171 3.16 10.55 10.60
N GLY A 172 3.14 10.80 9.29
CA GLY A 172 3.98 11.82 8.64
C GLY A 172 5.13 11.29 7.77
N LEU A 173 5.24 9.99 7.54
CA LEU A 173 6.16 9.44 6.55
C LEU A 173 5.60 9.67 5.15
N ILE A 174 6.46 10.08 4.21
CA ILE A 174 6.10 10.27 2.80
C ILE A 174 7.16 9.60 1.95
N TYR A 175 6.73 8.62 1.16
CA TYR A 175 7.55 7.91 0.20
C TYR A 175 7.09 8.18 -1.22
N TYR A 176 8.01 8.11 -2.16
CA TYR A 176 7.74 8.12 -3.59
C TYR A 176 8.15 6.81 -4.24
N THR A 177 7.40 6.38 -5.25
CA THR A 177 7.75 5.26 -6.13
C THR A 177 7.54 5.70 -7.57
N GLU A 178 8.56 5.52 -8.40
CA GLU A 178 8.46 5.77 -9.85
C GLU A 178 8.06 4.54 -10.66
N ASP A 179 8.16 3.36 -10.04
CA ASP A 179 8.21 2.08 -10.73
C ASP A 179 7.04 1.16 -10.35
N HIS A 180 5.90 1.76 -10.01
CA HIS A 180 4.68 1.03 -9.67
C HIS A 180 4.84 0.14 -8.43
N TYR A 181 5.32 0.74 -7.33
CA TYR A 181 5.48 0.16 -6.00
C TYR A 181 6.59 -0.89 -5.86
N ASN A 182 7.54 -0.97 -6.80
CA ASN A 182 8.65 -1.92 -6.69
C ASN A 182 9.77 -1.39 -5.79
N THR A 183 10.06 -0.09 -5.85
CA THR A 183 11.03 0.59 -4.99
C THR A 183 10.44 1.87 -4.41
N PHE A 184 11.02 2.32 -3.28
CA PHE A 184 10.56 3.49 -2.54
C PHE A 184 11.72 4.39 -2.14
N GLU A 185 11.53 5.69 -2.32
CA GLU A 185 12.41 6.76 -1.86
C GLU A 185 11.70 7.50 -0.72
N LEU A 186 12.33 7.62 0.44
CA LEU A 186 11.82 8.43 1.55
C LEU A 186 12.02 9.92 1.23
N LEU A 187 10.94 10.69 1.23
CA LEU A 187 10.95 12.13 0.96
C LEU A 187 10.83 12.98 2.23
N TYR A 188 10.05 12.52 3.19
CA TYR A 188 9.82 13.21 4.46
C TYR A 188 9.65 12.22 5.61
N GLY A 189 10.18 12.61 6.78
CA GLY A 189 10.04 11.91 8.05
C GLY A 189 11.28 11.07 8.41
N GLU A 190 11.28 10.55 9.63
CA GLU A 190 12.35 9.70 10.18
C GLU A 190 11.80 8.29 10.44
N GLU A 191 12.56 7.26 10.04
CA GLU A 191 12.14 5.85 10.17
C GLU A 191 12.19 5.30 11.61
#